data_AF-A0A845AZ57-F1
#
_entry.id   AF-A0A845AZ57-F1
#
_cell.length_a   1.000
_cell.length_b   1.000
_cell.length_c   1.000
_cell.angle_alpha   90.00
_cell.angle_beta   90.00
_cell.angle_gamma   90.00
#
_symmetry.space_group_name_H-M   'P 1'
#
loop_
_entity.id
_entity.type
_entity.pdbx_description
1 polymer ?
#
loop_
_entity_poly.entity_id
_entity_poly.type
_entity_poly.pdbx_seq_one_letter_code
_entity_poly.pdbx_strand_id
1 'polypeptide(L)'
;MIRHFALLLGVLALGGCVTPLPDLSQSRSPCQTEPGGWCSFVRQAAAQSYPYAMLSSNAYQDEDEYKVLPAGFAKREEEGNDDSGLAYIVVDRFAKEARVGKPVARIIAFRGTEFGSRADLFSGSLGDGQRDGARAIYTLERAFMDANGMADVPIEVTGHSLGGALATQISIDNPDVKAFVFNTSPLFTGDPMQNSGNRLAIAERGEFLRLLRRYREPAAANVVVINCSPTSDVGNKHSIRKLADCLTWIAAYDEPAAFEVLASNAIAKPEVECGPAEKRHPGASNNTSEPGAPCVHQVPLKEK
;
A
#
# COMPACT_ATOMS: atom_id res chain seq x y z
N MET A 1 -5.72 -15.92 -53.83
CA MET A 1 -5.25 -16.46 -52.54
C MET A 1 -3.95 -15.82 -52.00
N ILE A 2 -3.15 -15.12 -52.81
CA ILE A 2 -1.85 -14.55 -52.35
C ILE A 2 -1.99 -13.17 -51.66
N ARG A 3 -3.08 -12.43 -51.89
CA ARG A 3 -3.29 -11.09 -51.30
C ARG A 3 -3.67 -11.06 -49.81
N HIS A 4 -4.14 -12.18 -49.24
CA HIS A 4 -4.58 -12.22 -47.84
C HIS A 4 -3.44 -12.60 -46.87
N PHE A 5 -2.34 -13.18 -47.37
CA PHE A 5 -1.17 -13.53 -46.56
C PHE A 5 -0.30 -12.30 -46.22
N ALA A 6 -0.26 -11.29 -47.10
CA ALA A 6 0.52 -10.07 -46.86
C ALA A 6 -0.02 -9.20 -45.73
N LEU A 7 -1.33 -9.27 -45.44
CA LEU A 7 -1.96 -8.47 -44.39
C LEU A 7 -1.72 -9.06 -42.98
N LEU A 8 -1.55 -10.37 -42.88
CA LEU A 8 -1.24 -11.07 -41.62
C LEU A 8 0.23 -10.89 -41.17
N LEU A 9 1.17 -10.72 -42.10
CA LEU A 9 2.57 -10.43 -41.75
C LEU A 9 2.78 -8.97 -41.31
N GLY A 10 1.99 -8.03 -41.82
CA GLY A 10 2.09 -6.61 -41.43
C GLY A 10 1.70 -6.32 -39.99
N VAL A 11 0.73 -7.08 -39.44
CA VAL A 11 0.28 -6.93 -38.04
C VAL A 11 1.30 -7.51 -37.05
N LEU A 12 2.05 -8.55 -37.43
CA LEU A 12 3.13 -9.11 -36.59
C LEU A 12 4.39 -8.24 -36.56
N ALA A 13 4.66 -7.46 -37.62
CA ALA A 13 5.79 -6.53 -37.67
C ALA A 13 5.53 -5.18 -36.98
N LEU A 14 4.26 -4.87 -36.67
CA LEU A 14 3.84 -3.72 -35.86
C LEU A 14 3.73 -4.04 -34.36
N GLY A 15 4.16 -5.24 -33.94
CA GLY A 15 4.61 -5.50 -32.58
C GLY A 15 5.92 -4.74 -32.32
N GLY A 16 5.86 -3.42 -32.48
CA GLY A 16 6.96 -2.51 -32.28
C GLY A 16 7.56 -2.74 -30.92
N CYS A 17 8.83 -2.39 -30.82
CA CYS A 17 9.60 -2.11 -29.64
C CYS A 17 8.73 -1.60 -28.47
N VAL A 18 8.02 -2.51 -27.81
CA VAL A 18 7.74 -2.39 -26.40
C VAL A 18 9.10 -2.70 -25.82
N THR A 19 9.97 -1.70 -25.77
CA THR A 19 10.90 -1.63 -24.66
C THR A 19 9.96 -1.65 -23.46
N PRO A 20 9.83 -2.75 -22.69
CA PRO A 20 9.34 -2.56 -21.35
C PRO A 20 10.28 -1.50 -20.81
N LEU A 21 9.77 -0.29 -20.53
CA LEU A 21 10.51 0.71 -19.78
C LEU A 21 11.25 -0.09 -18.71
N PRO A 22 12.59 -0.01 -18.65
CA PRO A 22 13.34 -0.85 -17.72
C PRO A 22 12.63 -0.71 -16.38
N ASP A 23 12.28 -1.85 -15.80
CA ASP A 23 11.56 -1.89 -14.54
C ASP A 23 12.49 -1.27 -13.48
N LEU A 24 12.39 0.05 -13.32
CA LEU A 24 13.18 0.87 -12.41
C LEU A 24 12.89 0.52 -10.95
N SER A 25 11.97 -0.41 -10.69
CA SER A 25 11.60 -0.87 -9.36
C SER A 25 12.39 -2.07 -8.86
N GLN A 26 13.71 -2.07 -9.08
CA GLN A 26 14.57 -2.93 -8.28
C GLN A 26 14.66 -2.35 -6.88
N SER A 27 13.63 -2.58 -6.05
CA SER A 27 13.57 -2.22 -4.62
C SER A 27 14.75 -2.76 -3.78
N ARG A 28 15.65 -3.52 -4.41
CA ARG A 28 16.64 -4.40 -3.76
C ARG A 28 17.99 -4.47 -4.46
N SER A 29 18.06 -4.12 -5.73
CA SER A 29 19.31 -4.13 -6.49
C SER A 29 19.56 -2.72 -7.01
N PRO A 30 20.76 -2.15 -6.78
CA PRO A 30 22.03 -2.79 -6.41
C PRO A 30 22.28 -3.01 -4.89
N CYS A 31 21.26 -2.93 -4.04
CA CYS A 31 21.37 -2.83 -2.58
C CYS A 31 21.53 -4.16 -1.82
N GLN A 32 22.18 -5.16 -2.41
CA GLN A 32 22.30 -6.51 -1.82
C GLN A 32 23.12 -6.55 -0.52
N THR A 33 23.93 -5.53 -0.27
CA THR A 33 24.75 -5.36 0.95
C THR A 33 24.10 -4.45 1.99
N GLU A 34 22.95 -3.85 1.67
CA GLU A 34 22.19 -3.03 2.62
C GLU A 34 21.38 -3.92 3.60
N PRO A 35 20.89 -3.36 4.73
CA PRO A 35 20.05 -4.09 5.67
C PRO A 35 18.88 -4.83 4.99
N GLY A 36 18.84 -6.15 5.17
CA GLY A 36 17.86 -7.05 4.55
C GLY A 36 17.94 -7.18 3.01
N GLY A 37 18.96 -6.58 2.38
CA GLY A 37 19.05 -6.46 0.93
C GLY A 37 17.99 -5.51 0.36
N TRP A 38 17.55 -4.52 1.14
CA TRP A 38 16.59 -3.50 0.73
C TRP A 38 17.33 -2.21 0.43
N CYS A 39 16.93 -1.45 -0.58
CA CYS A 39 17.51 -0.13 -0.79
C CYS A 39 17.01 0.86 0.26
N SER A 40 17.83 1.85 0.62
CA SER A 40 17.49 2.91 1.58
C SER A 40 16.17 3.62 1.27
N PHE A 41 15.88 3.93 0.00
CA PHE A 41 14.60 4.55 -0.38
C PHE A 41 13.40 3.64 -0.14
N VAL A 42 13.58 2.32 -0.20
CA VAL A 42 12.52 1.33 0.09
C VAL A 42 12.31 1.22 1.58
N ARG A 43 13.38 1.19 2.38
CA ARG A 43 13.25 1.23 3.84
C ARG A 43 12.59 2.52 4.31
N GLN A 44 12.97 3.67 3.74
CA GLN A 44 12.34 4.94 4.02
C GLN A 44 10.83 4.94 3.66
N ALA A 45 10.47 4.42 2.48
CA ALA A 45 9.07 4.32 2.09
C ALA A 45 8.29 3.35 3.00
N ALA A 46 8.91 2.23 3.41
CA ALA A 46 8.33 1.28 4.34
C ALA A 46 8.11 1.91 5.73
N ALA A 47 9.11 2.59 6.28
CA ALA A 47 9.02 3.33 7.54
C ALA A 47 7.87 4.35 7.53
N GLN A 48 7.70 5.08 6.42
CA GLN A 48 6.61 6.05 6.28
C GLN A 48 5.23 5.41 6.13
N SER A 49 5.13 4.22 5.52
CA SER A 49 3.85 3.66 5.07
C SER A 49 3.35 2.46 5.85
N TYR A 50 4.19 1.74 6.61
CA TYR A 50 3.78 0.51 7.29
C TYR A 50 2.60 0.70 8.26
N PRO A 51 2.47 1.78 9.05
CA PRO A 51 1.31 1.92 9.93
C PRO A 51 0.04 2.08 9.12
N TYR A 52 0.08 2.85 8.03
CA TYR A 52 -1.05 3.05 7.13
C TYR A 52 -1.43 1.76 6.38
N ALA A 53 -0.45 0.90 6.08
CA ALA A 53 -0.70 -0.42 5.52
C ALA A 53 -1.43 -1.33 6.53
N MET A 54 -1.00 -1.31 7.80
CA MET A 54 -1.69 -2.02 8.88
C MET A 54 -3.13 -1.50 9.05
N LEU A 55 -3.32 -0.17 9.04
CA LEU A 55 -4.66 0.43 9.12
C LEU A 55 -5.54 0.08 7.91
N SER A 56 -4.97 0.06 6.71
CA SER A 56 -5.66 -0.39 5.50
C SER A 56 -6.07 -1.86 5.57
N SER A 57 -5.30 -2.70 6.29
CA SER A 57 -5.67 -4.08 6.60
C SER A 57 -6.81 -4.12 7.61
N ASN A 58 -6.70 -3.41 8.73
CA ASN A 58 -7.73 -3.38 9.77
C ASN A 58 -9.08 -2.83 9.27
N ALA A 59 -9.09 -1.98 8.24
CA ALA A 59 -10.32 -1.49 7.62
C ALA A 59 -11.18 -2.62 7.00
N TYR A 60 -10.63 -3.80 6.73
CA TYR A 60 -11.40 -4.98 6.29
C TYR A 60 -12.20 -5.63 7.41
N GLN A 61 -11.81 -5.43 8.68
CA GLN A 61 -12.50 -5.95 9.87
C GLN A 61 -12.70 -7.49 9.82
N ASP A 62 -11.69 -8.20 9.34
CA ASP A 62 -11.67 -9.67 9.19
C ASP A 62 -10.70 -10.32 10.19
N GLU A 63 -10.52 -11.64 10.08
CA GLU A 63 -9.62 -12.40 10.95
C GLU A 63 -8.14 -11.96 10.89
N ASP A 64 -7.76 -11.18 9.87
CA ASP A 64 -6.40 -10.70 9.66
C ASP A 64 -6.13 -9.33 10.34
N GLU A 65 -7.05 -8.81 11.18
CA GLU A 65 -6.87 -7.56 11.93
C GLU A 65 -5.60 -7.59 12.81
N TYR A 66 -4.79 -6.53 12.70
CA TYR A 66 -3.65 -6.30 13.60
C TYR A 66 -4.16 -5.94 15.00
N LYS A 67 -3.81 -6.79 15.97
CA LYS A 67 -4.19 -6.64 17.38
C LYS A 67 -3.38 -5.57 18.09
N VAL A 68 -2.14 -5.36 17.66
CA VAL A 68 -1.24 -4.36 18.23
C VAL A 68 -0.79 -3.41 17.12
N LEU A 69 -1.24 -2.16 17.20
CA LEU A 69 -0.77 -1.09 16.33
C LEU A 69 0.51 -0.47 16.88
N PRO A 70 1.30 0.22 16.03
CA PRO A 70 2.51 0.91 16.47
C PRO A 70 2.21 1.94 17.56
N ALA A 71 3.21 2.21 18.40
CA ALA A 71 3.05 3.14 19.51
C ALA A 71 2.58 4.53 19.01
N GLY A 72 1.67 5.15 19.77
CA GLY A 72 1.07 6.42 19.38
C GLY A 72 -0.12 6.33 18.41
N PHE A 73 -0.48 5.16 17.86
CA PHE A 73 -1.72 4.98 17.10
C PHE A 73 -2.86 4.50 18.00
N ALA A 74 -4.04 5.11 17.89
CA ALA A 74 -5.22 4.77 18.69
C ALA A 74 -6.50 4.78 17.84
N LYS A 75 -7.16 3.63 17.72
CA LYS A 75 -8.47 3.50 17.05
C LYS A 75 -9.52 4.29 17.81
N ARG A 76 -10.32 5.08 17.10
CA ARG A 76 -11.42 5.88 17.65
C ARG A 76 -12.77 5.32 17.27
N GLU A 77 -12.92 5.06 15.99
CA GLU A 77 -14.18 4.72 15.36
C GLU A 77 -13.90 3.66 14.30
N GLU A 78 -14.90 2.84 14.11
CA GLU A 78 -14.94 1.76 13.16
C GLU A 78 -16.36 1.68 12.67
N GLU A 79 -16.53 1.76 11.35
CA GLU A 79 -17.83 1.65 10.72
C GLU A 79 -17.78 0.53 9.68
N GLY A 80 -18.79 -0.33 9.75
CA GLY A 80 -18.96 -1.45 8.83
C GLY A 80 -19.44 -0.99 7.46
N ASN A 81 -19.85 -1.94 6.62
CA ASN A 81 -20.44 -1.60 5.33
C ASN A 81 -21.79 -0.90 5.51
N ASP A 82 -21.90 0.31 4.97
CA ASP A 82 -23.19 0.97 4.76
C ASP A 82 -23.93 0.43 3.51
N ASP A 83 -25.09 1.02 3.19
CA ASP A 83 -25.90 0.64 2.03
C ASP A 83 -25.16 0.81 0.68
N SER A 84 -24.09 1.59 0.64
CA SER A 84 -23.23 1.78 -0.54
C SER A 84 -22.05 0.80 -0.57
N GLY A 85 -21.82 0.03 0.51
CA GLY A 85 -20.65 -0.80 0.71
C GLY A 85 -19.40 0.00 1.10
N LEU A 86 -19.55 1.24 1.59
CA LEU A 86 -18.46 2.00 2.20
C LEU A 86 -18.23 1.49 3.62
N ALA A 87 -16.97 1.24 3.98
CA ALA A 87 -16.54 0.94 5.34
C ALA A 87 -15.18 1.59 5.59
N TYR A 88 -14.91 1.93 6.84
CA TYR A 88 -13.69 2.65 7.22
C TYR A 88 -13.38 2.51 8.72
N ILE A 89 -12.15 2.86 9.07
CA ILE A 89 -11.76 3.11 10.47
C ILE A 89 -11.15 4.50 10.59
N VAL A 90 -11.33 5.10 11.77
CA VAL A 90 -10.75 6.39 12.14
C VAL A 90 -9.76 6.18 13.27
N VAL A 91 -8.55 6.70 13.08
CA VAL A 91 -7.42 6.50 13.99
C VAL A 91 -6.75 7.83 14.31
N ASP A 92 -6.41 8.03 15.58
CA ASP A 92 -5.54 9.11 16.00
C ASP A 92 -4.08 8.67 16.01
N ARG A 93 -3.19 9.55 15.53
CA ARG A 93 -1.76 9.42 15.70
C ARG A 93 -1.26 10.48 16.66
N PHE A 94 -0.53 10.08 17.70
CA PHE A 94 0.08 10.94 18.70
C PHE A 94 1.60 10.96 18.55
N ALA A 95 2.24 12.07 18.91
CA ALA A 95 3.71 12.19 18.91
C ALA A 95 4.40 11.27 19.93
N LYS A 96 3.67 10.85 20.96
CA LYS A 96 4.19 10.07 22.09
C LYS A 96 3.35 8.82 22.28
N GLU A 97 4.01 7.76 22.73
CA GLU A 97 3.39 6.45 22.99
C GLU A 97 2.26 6.51 24.02
N ALA A 98 2.38 7.42 25.00
CA ALA A 98 1.39 7.58 26.07
C ALA A 98 0.01 8.07 25.58
N ARG A 99 -0.13 8.47 24.30
CA ARG A 99 -1.40 8.96 23.71
C ARG A 99 -2.04 10.10 24.50
N VAL A 100 -1.21 10.95 25.10
CA VAL A 100 -1.64 12.10 25.89
C VAL A 100 -1.60 13.37 25.05
N GLY A 101 -2.68 14.15 25.13
CA GLY A 101 -2.76 15.47 24.52
C GLY A 101 -3.44 15.46 23.14
N LYS A 102 -3.07 16.44 22.32
CA LYS A 102 -3.61 16.62 20.96
C LYS A 102 -2.95 15.61 19.99
N PRO A 103 -3.70 14.93 19.11
CA PRO A 103 -3.11 14.12 18.06
C PRO A 103 -2.27 15.00 17.10
N VAL A 104 -1.23 14.41 16.51
CA VAL A 104 -0.45 15.04 15.43
C VAL A 104 -1.05 14.78 14.05
N ALA A 105 -1.93 13.79 13.92
CA ALA A 105 -2.73 13.56 12.73
C ALA A 105 -3.97 12.73 13.08
N ARG A 106 -5.04 12.96 12.30
CA ARG A 106 -6.22 12.11 12.21
C ARG A 106 -6.12 11.28 10.94
N ILE A 107 -6.37 9.99 11.00
CA ILE A 107 -6.23 9.08 9.86
C ILE A 107 -7.57 8.43 9.57
N ILE A 108 -7.99 8.44 8.31
CA ILE A 108 -9.16 7.70 7.82
C ILE A 108 -8.64 6.60 6.90
N ALA A 109 -8.85 5.33 7.27
CA ALA A 109 -8.49 4.18 6.46
C ALA A 109 -9.75 3.57 5.83
N PHE A 110 -9.85 3.65 4.51
CA PHE A 110 -10.98 3.12 3.76
C PHE A 110 -10.77 1.65 3.40
N ARG A 111 -11.82 0.87 3.60
CA ARG A 111 -11.86 -0.53 3.21
C ARG A 111 -11.82 -0.68 1.68
N GLY A 112 -11.11 -1.69 1.20
CA GLY A 112 -11.18 -2.13 -0.19
C GLY A 112 -12.25 -3.22 -0.41
N THR A 113 -12.19 -3.91 -1.55
CA THR A 113 -13.12 -5.02 -1.83
C THR A 113 -12.44 -6.37 -1.62
N GLU A 114 -13.23 -7.36 -1.19
CA GLU A 114 -12.78 -8.73 -0.94
C GLU A 114 -12.58 -9.54 -2.22
N PHE A 115 -11.80 -10.62 -2.08
CA PHE A 115 -11.20 -11.40 -3.17
C PHE A 115 -12.15 -12.15 -4.11
N GLY A 116 -13.45 -12.23 -3.82
CA GLY A 116 -14.43 -12.94 -4.65
C GLY A 116 -15.08 -12.12 -5.76
N SER A 117 -15.05 -10.78 -5.68
CA SER A 117 -15.80 -9.88 -6.60
C SER A 117 -14.91 -8.99 -7.46
N ARG A 118 -13.59 -9.22 -7.46
CA ARG A 118 -12.59 -8.27 -8.00
C ARG A 118 -12.59 -8.09 -9.52
N ALA A 119 -13.16 -9.02 -10.28
CA ALA A 119 -13.31 -8.85 -11.74
C ALA A 119 -14.65 -8.20 -12.10
N ASP A 120 -15.71 -8.53 -11.37
CA ASP A 120 -17.09 -8.10 -11.68
C ASP A 120 -17.41 -6.71 -11.09
N LEU A 121 -16.87 -6.37 -9.91
CA LEU A 121 -17.13 -5.07 -9.26
C LEU A 121 -16.33 -3.93 -9.91
N PHE A 122 -15.10 -4.22 -10.38
CA PHE A 122 -14.21 -3.24 -11.00
C PHE A 122 -14.49 -2.99 -12.48
N SER A 123 -15.31 -3.84 -13.11
CA SER A 123 -15.74 -3.69 -14.51
C SER A 123 -17.10 -2.99 -14.66
N GLY A 124 -17.85 -2.73 -13.57
CA GLY A 124 -19.20 -2.20 -13.75
C GLY A 124 -19.95 -1.50 -12.59
N SER A 125 -19.47 -1.43 -11.34
CA SER A 125 -20.35 -0.92 -10.25
C SER A 125 -19.69 -0.15 -9.10
N LEU A 126 -18.68 0.67 -9.37
CA LEU A 126 -18.40 1.76 -8.44
C LEU A 126 -19.47 2.84 -8.59
N GLY A 127 -20.35 2.93 -7.61
CA GLY A 127 -21.32 4.00 -7.53
C GLY A 127 -20.68 5.30 -7.04
N ASP A 128 -21.22 6.43 -7.50
CA ASP A 128 -20.94 7.75 -6.91
C ASP A 128 -21.17 7.75 -5.38
N GLY A 129 -22.03 6.86 -4.88
CA GLY A 129 -22.34 6.68 -3.45
C GLY A 129 -21.14 6.45 -2.53
N GLN A 130 -20.22 5.52 -2.83
CA GLN A 130 -19.06 5.27 -1.94
C GLN A 130 -18.11 6.47 -1.91
N ARG A 131 -18.04 7.22 -3.00
CA ARG A 131 -17.17 8.40 -3.11
C ARG A 131 -17.76 9.59 -2.41
N ASP A 132 -19.05 9.82 -2.59
CA ASP A 132 -19.80 10.86 -1.88
C ASP A 132 -19.84 10.56 -0.38
N GLY A 133 -20.00 9.29 0.01
CA GLY A 133 -19.84 8.82 1.38
C GLY A 133 -18.44 9.12 1.93
N ALA A 134 -17.38 8.75 1.22
CA ALA A 134 -16.00 9.05 1.65
C ALA A 134 -15.76 10.57 1.84
N ARG A 135 -16.31 11.41 0.96
CA ARG A 135 -16.26 12.88 1.09
C ARG A 135 -17.04 13.38 2.29
N ALA A 136 -18.21 12.80 2.55
CA ALA A 136 -19.02 13.12 3.70
C ALA A 136 -18.28 12.79 5.00
N ILE A 137 -17.67 11.60 5.10
CA ILE A 137 -16.85 11.19 6.26
C ILE A 137 -15.67 12.15 6.47
N TYR A 138 -14.93 12.48 5.41
CA TYR A 138 -13.85 13.47 5.51
C TYR A 138 -14.35 14.83 6.03
N THR A 139 -15.48 15.31 5.51
CA THR A 139 -16.08 16.58 5.91
C THR A 139 -16.53 16.56 7.37
N LEU A 140 -17.13 15.45 7.81
CA LEU A 140 -17.57 15.24 9.19
C LEU A 140 -16.39 15.21 10.15
N GLU A 141 -15.33 14.45 9.84
CA GLU A 141 -14.11 14.42 10.66
C GLU A 141 -13.43 15.78 10.73
N ARG A 142 -13.35 16.51 9.60
CA ARG A 142 -12.79 17.86 9.56
C ARG A 142 -13.58 18.81 10.44
N ALA A 143 -14.91 18.82 10.31
CA ALA A 143 -15.79 19.66 11.11
C ALA A 143 -15.71 19.31 12.61
N PHE A 144 -15.66 18.01 12.94
CA PHE A 144 -15.48 17.54 14.32
C PHE A 144 -14.16 18.05 14.91
N MET A 145 -13.06 17.93 14.17
CA MET A 145 -11.75 18.40 14.63
C MET A 145 -11.72 19.91 14.81
N ASP A 146 -12.32 20.67 13.90
CA ASP A 146 -12.37 22.13 13.99
C ASP A 146 -13.17 22.59 15.21
N ALA A 147 -14.34 21.99 15.43
CA ALA A 147 -15.20 22.27 16.59
C ALA A 147 -14.52 21.96 17.94
N ASN A 148 -13.53 21.07 17.94
CA ASN A 148 -12.77 20.66 19.13
C ASN A 148 -11.38 21.33 19.22
N GLY A 149 -11.15 22.44 18.50
CA GLY A 149 -9.90 23.21 18.59
C GLY A 149 -8.68 22.51 17.96
N MET A 150 -8.93 21.62 16.99
CA MET A 150 -7.90 20.83 16.29
C MET A 150 -7.82 21.18 14.79
N ALA A 151 -8.14 22.43 14.42
CA ALA A 151 -8.14 22.90 13.03
C ALA A 151 -6.78 22.75 12.31
N ASP A 152 -5.69 22.88 13.05
CA ASP A 152 -4.29 22.73 12.59
C ASP A 152 -3.80 21.28 12.55
N VAL A 153 -4.56 20.32 13.06
CA VAL A 153 -4.17 18.90 13.00
C VAL A 153 -4.59 18.34 11.64
N PRO A 154 -3.65 17.79 10.84
CA PRO A 154 -3.95 17.28 9.52
C PRO A 154 -4.83 16.04 9.58
N ILE A 155 -5.66 15.88 8.56
CA ILE A 155 -6.29 14.61 8.22
C ILE A 155 -5.45 13.95 7.13
N GLU A 156 -5.09 12.69 7.34
CA GLU A 156 -4.38 11.83 6.41
C GLU A 156 -5.32 10.68 6.02
N VAL A 157 -5.20 10.17 4.80
CA VAL A 157 -6.08 9.11 4.30
C VAL A 157 -5.28 7.93 3.79
N THR A 158 -5.85 6.74 3.92
CA THR A 158 -5.22 5.52 3.45
C THR A 158 -6.23 4.49 2.97
N GLY A 159 -5.76 3.51 2.20
CA GLY A 159 -6.58 2.39 1.79
C GLY A 159 -5.88 1.50 0.78
N HIS A 160 -6.42 0.30 0.66
CA HIS A 160 -5.96 -0.72 -0.28
C HIS A 160 -6.96 -0.95 -1.40
N SER A 161 -6.49 -1.23 -2.61
CA SER A 161 -7.33 -1.54 -3.78
C SER A 161 -8.39 -0.46 -4.02
N LEU A 162 -9.68 -0.76 -3.80
CA LEU A 162 -10.75 0.23 -3.87
C LEU A 162 -10.62 1.33 -2.82
N GLY A 163 -10.30 0.98 -1.56
CA GLY A 163 -10.11 1.96 -0.50
C GLY A 163 -8.98 2.94 -0.82
N GLY A 164 -7.96 2.48 -1.54
CA GLY A 164 -6.90 3.34 -2.07
C GLY A 164 -7.42 4.35 -3.11
N ALA A 165 -8.43 3.99 -3.90
CA ALA A 165 -9.05 4.90 -4.86
C ALA A 165 -9.92 5.96 -4.15
N LEU A 166 -10.63 5.58 -3.09
CA LEU A 166 -11.35 6.52 -2.22
C LEU A 166 -10.38 7.49 -1.54
N ALA A 167 -9.29 6.98 -0.95
CA ALA A 167 -8.23 7.81 -0.38
C ALA A 167 -7.60 8.76 -1.42
N THR A 168 -7.38 8.27 -2.65
CA THR A 168 -6.90 9.11 -3.76
C THR A 168 -7.93 10.20 -4.10
N GLN A 169 -9.22 9.88 -4.12
CA GLN A 169 -10.28 10.85 -4.38
C GLN A 169 -10.26 11.99 -3.35
N ILE A 170 -10.17 11.65 -2.05
CA ILE A 170 -10.09 12.67 -0.98
C ILE A 170 -8.84 13.54 -1.14
N SER A 171 -7.69 12.95 -1.48
CA SER A 171 -6.44 13.68 -1.71
C SER A 171 -6.51 14.60 -2.94
N ILE A 172 -7.19 14.20 -4.02
CA ILE A 172 -7.45 15.08 -5.17
C ILE A 172 -8.35 16.25 -4.75
N ASP A 173 -9.45 15.95 -4.06
CA ASP A 173 -10.44 16.96 -3.67
C ASP A 173 -9.90 17.93 -2.60
N ASN A 174 -8.83 17.56 -1.87
CA ASN A 174 -8.26 18.32 -0.76
C ASN A 174 -6.71 18.39 -0.86
N PRO A 175 -6.12 19.50 -1.33
CA PRO A 175 -4.71 19.58 -1.69
C PRO A 175 -3.71 19.46 -0.52
N ASP A 176 -4.16 19.62 0.73
CA ASP A 176 -3.31 19.47 1.92
C ASP A 176 -3.39 18.08 2.56
N VAL A 177 -4.25 17.20 2.03
CA VAL A 177 -4.44 15.85 2.56
C VAL A 177 -3.38 14.91 2.02
N LYS A 178 -2.58 14.33 2.92
CA LYS A 178 -1.63 13.27 2.58
C LYS A 178 -2.36 11.95 2.40
N ALA A 179 -1.96 11.21 1.38
CA ALA A 179 -2.55 9.91 1.05
C ALA A 179 -1.48 8.82 0.94
N PHE A 180 -1.71 7.72 1.65
CA PHE A 180 -0.89 6.50 1.60
C PHE A 180 -1.74 5.38 1.00
N VAL A 181 -1.41 4.93 -0.20
CA VAL A 181 -2.31 4.04 -0.94
C VAL A 181 -1.60 2.77 -1.41
N PHE A 182 -2.28 1.64 -1.30
CA PHE A 182 -1.68 0.31 -1.46
C PHE A 182 -2.38 -0.47 -2.56
N ASN A 183 -1.61 -0.95 -3.55
CA ASN A 183 -2.14 -1.69 -4.71
C ASN A 183 -3.41 -1.02 -5.25
N THR A 184 -3.34 0.30 -5.47
CA THR A 184 -4.53 1.13 -5.67
C THR A 184 -5.24 0.87 -6.99
N SER A 185 -6.57 0.84 -6.93
CA SER A 185 -7.45 0.82 -8.08
C SER A 185 -7.47 2.18 -8.80
N PRO A 186 -7.54 2.23 -10.14
CA PRO A 186 -7.59 3.50 -10.88
C PRO A 186 -8.96 4.19 -10.85
N LEU A 187 -9.87 3.74 -9.99
CA LEU A 187 -11.28 4.15 -9.99
C LEU A 187 -11.52 5.40 -9.12
N PHE A 188 -10.95 6.52 -9.55
CA PHE A 188 -11.15 7.88 -9.02
C PHE A 188 -11.56 8.82 -10.16
N THR A 189 -12.01 10.05 -9.88
CA THR A 189 -12.11 11.12 -10.90
C THR A 189 -11.36 12.36 -10.46
N GLY A 190 -11.34 13.35 -11.37
CA GLY A 190 -10.57 14.58 -11.20
C GLY A 190 -9.23 14.47 -11.87
N ASP A 191 -8.41 15.51 -11.70
CA ASP A 191 -7.07 15.56 -12.28
C ASP A 191 -6.13 14.62 -11.50
N PRO A 192 -5.58 13.56 -12.11
CA PRO A 192 -4.64 12.66 -11.46
C PRO A 192 -3.34 13.34 -11.00
N MET A 193 -3.00 14.54 -11.50
CA MET A 193 -1.84 15.32 -11.09
C MET A 193 -2.06 16.14 -9.82
N GLN A 194 -3.32 16.45 -9.51
CA GLN A 194 -3.69 17.26 -8.35
C GLN A 194 -3.22 16.58 -7.07
N ASN A 195 -2.50 17.33 -6.23
CA ASN A 195 -1.95 16.85 -4.97
C ASN A 195 -1.05 15.59 -5.08
N SER A 196 -0.40 15.37 -6.24
CA SER A 196 0.48 14.20 -6.45
C SER A 196 1.70 14.17 -5.53
N GLY A 197 2.20 15.34 -5.09
CA GLY A 197 3.33 15.46 -4.17
C GLY A 197 3.07 14.93 -2.76
N ASN A 198 1.80 14.93 -2.30
CA ASN A 198 1.41 14.41 -0.99
C ASN A 198 0.86 12.97 -1.04
N ARG A 199 1.07 12.27 -2.17
CA ARG A 199 0.65 10.88 -2.35
C ARG A 199 1.84 9.95 -2.40
N LEU A 200 1.86 8.96 -1.49
CA LEU A 200 2.77 7.82 -1.53
C LEU A 200 1.98 6.58 -1.92
N ALA A 201 2.32 5.99 -3.05
CA ALA A 201 1.70 4.78 -3.55
C ALA A 201 2.69 3.61 -3.46
N ILE A 202 2.30 2.56 -2.74
CA ILE A 202 3.05 1.30 -2.70
C ILE A 202 2.31 0.28 -3.56
N ALA A 203 3.01 -0.37 -4.49
CA ALA A 203 2.43 -1.41 -5.32
C ALA A 203 3.26 -2.70 -5.28
N GLU A 204 2.59 -3.85 -5.29
CA GLU A 204 3.23 -5.15 -5.38
C GLU A 204 3.51 -5.54 -6.83
N ARG A 205 4.69 -6.11 -7.07
CA ARG A 205 5.09 -6.59 -8.40
C ARG A 205 4.23 -7.77 -8.82
N GLY A 206 3.68 -7.69 -10.03
CA GLY A 206 2.88 -8.77 -10.62
C GLY A 206 1.44 -8.83 -10.09
N GLU A 207 1.00 -7.80 -9.39
CA GLU A 207 -0.37 -7.61 -8.92
C GLU A 207 -1.33 -7.41 -10.11
N PHE A 208 -2.57 -7.90 -9.95
CA PHE A 208 -3.62 -8.00 -10.97
C PHE A 208 -3.97 -6.64 -11.60
N LEU A 209 -3.96 -5.56 -10.82
CA LEU A 209 -4.33 -4.22 -11.31
C LEU A 209 -3.32 -3.64 -12.30
N ARG A 210 -2.15 -4.27 -12.53
CA ARG A 210 -1.30 -3.90 -13.68
C ARG A 210 -2.05 -4.03 -15.01
N LEU A 211 -3.01 -4.97 -15.09
CA LEU A 211 -3.85 -5.15 -16.26
C LEU A 211 -4.90 -4.03 -16.38
N LEU A 212 -5.47 -3.55 -15.27
CA LEU A 212 -6.45 -2.44 -15.26
C LEU A 212 -5.79 -1.07 -15.48
N ARG A 213 -4.57 -0.86 -14.96
CA ARG A 213 -3.76 0.36 -15.19
C ARG A 213 -3.32 0.52 -16.65
N ARG A 214 -3.46 -0.52 -17.48
CA ARG A 214 -3.30 -0.42 -18.94
C ARG A 214 -4.46 0.34 -19.60
N TYR A 215 -5.64 0.35 -18.97
CA TYR A 215 -6.87 0.91 -19.54
C TYR A 215 -7.30 2.24 -18.90
N ARG A 216 -6.72 2.61 -17.74
CA ARG A 216 -6.95 3.88 -17.07
C ARG A 216 -5.67 4.33 -16.38
N GLU A 217 -5.31 5.60 -16.56
CA GLU A 217 -4.08 6.15 -15.99
C GLU A 217 -4.09 6.03 -14.46
N PRO A 218 -3.02 5.50 -13.85
CA PRO A 218 -2.87 5.55 -12.40
C PRO A 218 -2.74 7.02 -11.96
N ALA A 219 -3.29 7.34 -10.81
CA ALA A 219 -3.16 8.67 -10.25
C ALA A 219 -1.67 8.97 -9.97
N ALA A 220 -1.19 10.18 -10.29
CA ALA A 220 0.22 10.54 -10.12
C ALA A 220 0.59 10.58 -8.63
N ALA A 221 1.70 9.95 -8.26
CA ALA A 221 2.15 9.81 -6.87
C ALA A 221 3.66 9.54 -6.84
N ASN A 222 4.26 9.66 -5.66
CA ASN A 222 5.52 9.00 -5.38
C ASN A 222 5.27 7.50 -5.31
N VAL A 223 5.78 6.74 -6.29
CA VAL A 223 5.50 5.30 -6.40
C VAL A 223 6.71 4.49 -5.98
N VAL A 224 6.51 3.54 -5.07
CA VAL A 224 7.48 2.47 -4.77
C VAL A 224 6.84 1.13 -5.09
N VAL A 225 7.48 0.37 -5.98
CA VAL A 225 7.04 -1.00 -6.29
C VAL A 225 7.94 -1.99 -5.56
N ILE A 226 7.31 -2.90 -4.82
CA ILE A 226 7.97 -3.88 -3.96
C ILE A 226 7.51 -5.28 -4.37
N ASN A 227 8.34 -6.29 -4.19
CA ASN A 227 7.99 -7.67 -4.49
C ASN A 227 8.08 -8.50 -3.21
N CYS A 228 7.04 -8.48 -2.38
CA CYS A 228 7.06 -9.12 -1.07
C CYS A 228 6.85 -10.65 -1.13
N SER A 229 6.07 -11.12 -2.12
CA SER A 229 5.66 -12.52 -2.24
C SER A 229 5.75 -13.05 -3.68
N PRO A 230 6.95 -13.28 -4.24
CA PRO A 230 7.12 -13.63 -5.66
C PRO A 230 6.48 -14.95 -6.05
N THR A 231 6.44 -15.95 -5.16
CA THR A 231 5.87 -17.28 -5.47
C THR A 231 4.36 -17.35 -5.30
N SER A 232 3.74 -16.38 -4.61
CA SER A 232 2.28 -16.31 -4.49
C SER A 232 1.63 -16.14 -5.87
N ASP A 233 0.48 -16.76 -6.07
CA ASP A 233 -0.37 -16.54 -7.24
C ASP A 233 -0.90 -15.09 -7.27
N VAL A 234 -1.33 -14.64 -8.45
CA VAL A 234 -1.74 -13.25 -8.71
C VAL A 234 -2.90 -12.82 -7.80
N GLY A 235 -3.74 -13.77 -7.38
CA GLY A 235 -4.73 -13.56 -6.33
C GLY A 235 -4.02 -13.23 -5.03
N ASN A 236 -3.36 -14.20 -4.41
CA ASN A 236 -2.70 -14.03 -3.10
C ASN A 236 -1.68 -12.87 -2.98
N LYS A 237 -1.17 -12.32 -4.10
CA LYS A 237 -0.34 -11.10 -4.19
C LYS A 237 -1.08 -9.78 -3.99
N HIS A 238 -2.40 -9.79 -3.89
CA HIS A 238 -3.22 -8.59 -3.70
C HIS A 238 -3.89 -8.59 -2.31
N SER A 239 -3.20 -9.18 -1.33
CA SER A 239 -3.56 -9.20 0.09
C SER A 239 -2.87 -8.05 0.80
N ILE A 240 -3.66 -7.12 1.32
CA ILE A 240 -3.12 -5.99 2.09
C ILE A 240 -2.37 -6.47 3.33
N ARG A 241 -2.81 -7.57 3.95
CA ARG A 241 -2.15 -8.13 5.12
C ARG A 241 -0.70 -8.49 4.84
N LYS A 242 -0.45 -9.26 3.77
CA LYS A 242 0.90 -9.67 3.36
C LYS A 242 1.80 -8.49 2.99
N LEU A 243 1.25 -7.49 2.31
CA LEU A 243 1.97 -6.26 2.00
C LEU A 243 2.33 -5.49 3.27
N ALA A 244 1.38 -5.33 4.19
CA ALA A 244 1.58 -4.66 5.46
C ALA A 244 2.62 -5.39 6.35
N ASP A 245 2.58 -6.72 6.41
CA ASP A 245 3.57 -7.54 7.12
C ASP A 245 4.97 -7.28 6.54
N CYS A 246 5.10 -7.30 5.21
CA CYS A 246 6.35 -7.03 4.51
C CYS A 246 6.89 -5.62 4.74
N LEU A 247 6.04 -4.59 4.64
CA LEU A 247 6.43 -3.22 4.91
C LEU A 247 6.86 -3.03 6.37
N THR A 248 6.15 -3.65 7.31
CA THR A 248 6.50 -3.59 8.73
C THR A 248 7.84 -4.27 9.01
N TRP A 249 8.10 -5.42 8.38
CA TRP A 249 9.39 -6.08 8.44
C TRP A 249 10.52 -5.22 7.87
N ILE A 250 10.34 -4.60 6.70
CA ILE A 250 11.34 -3.73 6.10
C ILE A 250 11.58 -2.49 6.98
N ALA A 251 10.51 -1.89 7.51
CA ALA A 251 10.58 -0.73 8.39
C ALA A 251 11.36 -1.03 9.67
N ALA A 252 11.25 -2.25 10.23
CA ALA A 252 11.91 -2.65 11.47
C ALA A 252 13.44 -2.58 11.43
N TYR A 253 14.07 -2.44 10.26
CA TYR A 253 15.51 -2.17 10.13
C TYR A 253 15.90 -0.74 10.55
N ASP A 254 14.99 0.22 10.43
CA ASP A 254 15.26 1.64 10.74
C ASP A 254 14.31 2.18 11.83
N GLU A 255 13.16 1.54 12.06
CA GLU A 255 12.09 1.99 12.97
C GLU A 255 11.89 1.04 14.16
N PRO A 256 12.27 1.43 15.39
CA PRO A 256 12.05 0.62 16.59
C PRO A 256 10.58 0.25 16.81
N ALA A 257 9.65 1.19 16.57
CA ALA A 257 8.22 0.94 16.72
C ALA A 257 7.69 -0.14 15.75
N ALA A 258 8.29 -0.26 14.55
CA ALA A 258 7.95 -1.34 13.62
C ALA A 258 8.47 -2.69 14.12
N PHE A 259 9.67 -2.70 14.72
CA PHE A 259 10.24 -3.91 15.31
C PHE A 259 9.41 -4.45 16.49
N GLU A 260 8.92 -3.57 17.35
CA GLU A 260 8.11 -3.92 18.53
C GLU A 260 6.81 -4.64 18.17
N VAL A 261 6.20 -4.31 17.03
CA VAL A 261 4.93 -4.90 16.61
C VAL A 261 5.08 -6.24 15.87
N LEU A 262 6.31 -6.66 15.51
CA LEU A 262 6.52 -7.89 14.73
C LEU A 262 6.03 -9.12 15.49
N ALA A 263 6.49 -9.33 16.72
CA ALA A 263 6.18 -10.52 17.50
C ALA A 263 4.70 -10.57 17.89
N SER A 264 4.13 -9.45 18.35
CA SER A 264 2.74 -9.36 18.79
C SER A 264 1.72 -9.60 17.68
N ASN A 265 2.10 -9.36 16.42
CA ASN A 265 1.24 -9.58 15.26
C ASN A 265 1.67 -10.78 14.41
N ALA A 266 2.60 -11.61 14.89
CA ALA A 266 3.13 -12.78 14.19
C ALA A 266 3.67 -12.47 12.78
N ILE A 267 4.32 -11.32 12.62
CA ILE A 267 4.91 -10.88 11.35
C ILE A 267 6.21 -11.64 11.11
N ALA A 268 6.22 -12.44 10.04
CA ALA A 268 7.37 -13.26 9.65
C ALA A 268 8.23 -12.58 8.57
N LYS A 269 9.43 -13.12 8.36
CA LYS A 269 10.32 -12.66 7.29
C LYS A 269 9.65 -12.80 5.93
N PRO A 270 9.64 -11.75 5.07
CA PRO A 270 9.21 -11.87 3.68
C PRO A 270 9.99 -12.96 2.94
N GLU A 271 9.31 -13.64 2.03
CA GLU A 271 9.89 -14.72 1.21
C GLU A 271 11.18 -14.26 0.52
N VAL A 272 11.14 -13.02 0.02
CA VAL A 272 12.25 -12.47 -0.74
C VAL A 272 13.46 -12.14 0.11
N GLU A 273 13.31 -11.85 1.40
CA GLU A 273 14.48 -11.52 2.22
C GLU A 273 15.41 -12.73 2.37
N CYS A 274 16.73 -12.51 2.29
CA CYS A 274 17.70 -13.59 2.42
C CYS A 274 17.72 -14.21 3.82
N GLY A 275 18.12 -15.49 3.85
CA GLY A 275 18.20 -16.29 5.07
C GLY A 275 17.03 -17.25 5.23
N PRO A 276 17.08 -18.11 6.26
CA PRO A 276 16.04 -19.10 6.54
C PRO A 276 14.70 -18.42 6.83
N ALA A 277 13.58 -19.09 6.56
CA ALA A 277 12.23 -18.58 6.83
C ALA A 277 12.06 -18.12 8.29
N GLU A 278 12.66 -18.87 9.23
CA GLU A 278 12.62 -18.60 10.68
C GLU A 278 13.65 -17.58 11.18
N LYS A 279 14.33 -16.88 10.26
CA LYS A 279 15.26 -15.81 10.64
C LYS A 279 14.51 -14.78 11.48
N ARG A 280 15.05 -14.46 12.65
CA ARG A 280 14.56 -13.35 13.48
C ARG A 280 15.04 -12.02 12.91
N HIS A 281 14.19 -11.01 12.96
CA HIS A 281 14.55 -9.66 12.56
C HIS A 281 15.67 -9.13 13.49
N PRO A 282 16.75 -8.50 12.98
CA PRO A 282 17.87 -8.02 13.80
C PRO A 282 17.54 -6.76 14.63
N GLY A 283 16.42 -6.09 14.33
CA GLY A 283 15.98 -4.84 14.96
C GLY A 283 16.63 -3.60 14.35
N ALA A 284 16.19 -2.43 14.82
CA ALA A 284 16.69 -1.13 14.33
C ALA A 284 18.12 -0.82 14.80
N SER A 285 18.56 -1.47 15.89
CA SER A 285 19.88 -1.27 16.47
C SER A 285 20.89 -2.26 15.90
N ASN A 286 21.33 -2.06 14.65
CA ASN A 286 22.58 -2.63 14.13
C ASN A 286 23.02 -1.93 12.82
N ASN A 287 23.46 -0.67 12.93
CA ASN A 287 24.43 -0.11 11.96
C ASN A 287 25.76 -0.89 11.95
N THR A 288 25.92 -1.87 12.82
CA THR A 288 27.01 -2.85 12.91
C THR A 288 26.65 -4.18 12.27
N SER A 289 25.85 -4.16 11.20
CA SER A 289 25.90 -5.28 10.27
C SER A 289 27.33 -5.28 9.72
N GLU A 290 28.20 -6.18 10.22
CA GLU A 290 29.34 -6.60 9.39
C GLU A 290 28.81 -6.78 7.97
N PRO A 291 29.51 -6.30 6.91
CA PRO A 291 29.00 -6.37 5.56
C PRO A 291 28.50 -7.78 5.32
N GLY A 292 27.17 -7.93 5.33
CA GLY A 292 26.56 -9.24 5.27
C GLY A 292 26.99 -9.86 3.97
N ALA A 293 27.13 -11.19 3.95
CA ALA A 293 27.23 -11.90 2.69
C ALA A 293 26.15 -11.35 1.75
N PRO A 294 26.49 -10.96 0.49
CA PRO A 294 25.54 -10.32 -0.41
C PRO A 294 24.24 -11.10 -0.42
N CYS A 295 23.13 -10.39 -0.28
CA CYS A 295 21.81 -11.00 -0.36
C CYS A 295 21.55 -11.43 -1.82
N VAL A 296 22.00 -12.65 -2.15
CA VAL A 296 21.82 -13.25 -3.48
C VAL A 296 20.51 -14.04 -3.49
N HIS A 297 19.53 -13.54 -4.22
CA HIS A 297 18.26 -14.25 -4.39
C HIS A 297 18.42 -15.42 -5.34
N GLN A 298 18.12 -16.61 -4.83
CA GLN A 298 17.77 -17.74 -5.69
C GLN A 298 16.26 -17.66 -5.91
N VAL A 299 15.84 -17.47 -7.16
CA VAL A 299 14.45 -17.73 -7.53
C VAL A 299 14.24 -19.23 -7.29
N PRO A 300 13.31 -19.64 -6.41
CA PRO A 300 13.02 -21.06 -6.24
C PRO A 300 12.65 -21.61 -7.61
N LEU A 301 13.44 -22.55 -8.13
CA LEU A 301 13.06 -23.29 -9.33
C LEU A 301 11.76 -23.99 -8.96
N LYS A 302 10.66 -23.64 -9.62
CA LYS A 302 9.44 -24.46 -9.56
C LYS A 302 9.86 -25.85 -10.03
N GLU A 303 9.89 -26.82 -9.12
CA GLU A 303 9.91 -28.22 -9.50
C GLU A 303 8.68 -28.44 -10.39
N LYS A 304 8.94 -28.90 -11.62
CA LYS A 304 7.93 -29.19 -12.63
C LYS A 304 7.26 -30.51 -12.34
#